data_AF-A0A7V8XPK8-F1
#
_entry.id   AF-A0A7V8XPK8-F1
#
_cell.length_a   1.000
_cell.length_b   1.000
_cell.length_c   1.000
_cell.angle_alpha   90.00
_cell.angle_beta   90.00
_cell.angle_gamma   90.00
#
_symmetry.space_group_name_H-M   'P 1'
#
loop_
_entity.id
_entity.type
_entity.pdbx_description
1 polymer ?
#
loop_
_entity_poly.entity_id
_entity_poly.type
_entity_poly.pdbx_seq_one_letter_code
_entity_poly.pdbx_strand_id
1 'polypeptide(L)'
;MRKTVIATAAVLAAVVFFLLATLPPGPTQQVLTGTDPELIRRTVRGAYHVHTDRSDGAASKSIVAAAAARAGLRFLILTDHGDATGIPDPPAYIDGVLCIDAVEISTSGGHYVALDMPPSPYPLGGAPSAVVEDVTRLGGFGIAAHPDHPKAELAWTDWEAPIAGIEWINADAEWRNEGALQLPRILFNYLLRPAPAIASVFDRPDKTLTRWDDLNRARPILALAAVDAHGGPGAEVNDRWGVIGPSYDASFRTLTNRVILERPPSGDAADDARLLLNAVRRGSVYSVVDAISPDVVLGLDPGGFTIRSQLPAGAKAMTISGDDDAHRIEVHAAGAPGEPPVPWVLSNWVRRSEIPRPVAGAPDGSRAPTLLQAGEWRVEKDEHSQGRIVAEPGAVTLRYELAQAPRQSQFVAASTDLAEKSPFSGILFRGRAANPMRVSVQFRFPPDDLRWVTSVYLGRDERDLSVPADSMQPAERTGGRMPPSESARSLLFVVDLVNARPSDAGHLV
;
A
#
# COMPACT_ATOMS: atom_id res chain seq x y z
N MET A 1 -36.91 -29.39 36.09
CA MET A 1 -37.10 -28.81 34.74
C MET A 1 -37.58 -27.36 34.76
N ARG A 2 -38.76 -27.02 35.32
CA ARG A 2 -39.32 -25.65 35.25
C ARG A 2 -38.41 -24.54 35.85
N LYS A 3 -37.76 -24.80 37.00
CA LYS A 3 -36.82 -23.85 37.62
C LYS A 3 -35.56 -23.61 36.77
N THR A 4 -35.02 -24.67 36.16
CA THR A 4 -33.85 -24.60 35.27
C THR A 4 -34.17 -23.80 34.00
N VAL A 5 -35.33 -24.03 33.39
CA VAL A 5 -35.78 -23.28 32.20
C VAL A 5 -35.95 -21.78 32.50
N ILE A 6 -36.55 -21.43 33.64
CA ILE A 6 -36.71 -20.03 34.04
C ILE A 6 -35.36 -19.37 34.31
N ALA A 7 -34.42 -20.06 34.99
CA ALA A 7 -33.09 -19.54 35.24
C ALA A 7 -32.30 -19.32 33.94
N THR A 8 -32.34 -20.27 33.01
CA THR A 8 -31.69 -20.13 31.70
C THR A 8 -32.29 -18.96 30.90
N ALA A 9 -33.61 -18.80 30.89
CA ALA A 9 -34.27 -17.68 30.21
C ALA A 9 -33.89 -16.32 30.84
N ALA A 10 -33.80 -16.24 32.16
CA ALA A 10 -33.38 -15.03 32.86
C ALA A 10 -31.93 -14.65 32.55
N VAL A 11 -31.02 -15.63 32.52
CA VAL A 11 -29.61 -15.40 32.12
C VAL A 11 -29.53 -14.94 30.67
N LEU A 12 -30.25 -15.59 29.76
CA LEU A 12 -30.26 -15.18 28.34
C LEU A 12 -30.79 -13.76 28.18
N ALA A 13 -31.89 -13.41 28.87
CA ALA A 13 -32.44 -12.05 28.86
C ALA A 13 -31.45 -11.03 29.43
N ALA A 14 -30.73 -11.36 30.50
CA ALA A 14 -29.70 -10.49 31.08
C ALA A 14 -28.51 -10.30 30.11
N VAL A 15 -28.07 -11.34 29.42
CA VAL A 15 -27.01 -11.26 28.39
C VAL A 15 -27.47 -10.38 27.22
N VAL A 16 -28.69 -10.60 26.70
CA VAL A 16 -29.24 -9.76 25.62
C VAL A 16 -29.39 -8.31 26.06
N PHE A 17 -29.89 -8.06 27.28
CA PHE A 17 -29.99 -6.71 27.82
C PHE A 17 -28.62 -6.05 27.96
N PHE A 18 -27.62 -6.77 28.45
CA PHE A 18 -26.24 -6.29 28.54
C PHE A 18 -25.67 -5.95 27.15
N LEU A 19 -25.86 -6.82 26.16
CA LEU A 19 -25.43 -6.57 24.78
C LEU A 19 -26.13 -5.36 24.16
N LEU A 20 -27.45 -5.20 24.38
CA LEU A 20 -28.19 -4.02 23.93
C LEU A 20 -27.72 -2.74 24.63
N ALA A 21 -27.44 -2.80 25.93
CA ALA A 21 -26.96 -1.66 26.71
C ALA A 21 -25.52 -1.25 26.35
N THR A 22 -24.74 -2.16 25.77
CA THR A 22 -23.35 -1.94 25.34
C THR A 22 -23.21 -1.82 23.82
N LEU A 23 -24.32 -1.65 23.09
CA LEU A 23 -24.31 -1.38 21.66
C LEU A 23 -23.55 -0.07 21.38
N PRO A 24 -22.63 -0.06 20.39
CA PRO A 24 -21.97 1.17 19.99
C PRO A 24 -23.02 2.18 19.50
N PRO A 25 -22.89 3.47 19.84
CA PRO A 25 -23.84 4.50 19.43
C PRO A 25 -23.96 4.56 17.89
N GLY A 26 -25.13 4.97 17.40
CA GLY A 26 -25.29 5.26 15.98
C GLY A 26 -24.57 6.56 15.60
N PRO A 27 -24.27 6.77 14.30
CA PRO A 27 -23.62 7.99 13.85
C PRO A 27 -24.50 9.21 14.15
N THR A 28 -23.90 10.27 14.69
CA THR A 28 -24.59 11.54 14.94
C THR A 28 -24.79 12.26 13.61
N GLN A 29 -26.04 12.61 13.30
CA GLN A 29 -26.40 13.37 12.11
C GLN A 29 -26.43 14.87 12.43
N GLN A 30 -25.88 15.69 11.55
CA GLN A 30 -25.87 17.15 11.68
C GLN A 30 -26.23 17.81 10.35
N VAL A 31 -26.97 18.92 10.44
CA VAL A 31 -27.23 19.75 9.26
C VAL A 31 -26.02 20.64 9.03
N LEU A 32 -25.46 20.61 7.82
CA LEU A 32 -24.34 21.46 7.38
C LEU A 32 -24.74 22.92 7.15
N THR A 33 -25.58 23.48 8.02
CA THR A 33 -26.12 24.84 7.93
C THR A 33 -24.98 25.86 7.91
N GLY A 34 -25.00 26.78 6.93
CA GLY A 34 -23.98 27.82 6.79
C GLY A 34 -22.65 27.37 6.18
N THR A 35 -22.52 26.09 5.80
CA THR A 35 -21.36 25.61 5.03
C THR A 35 -21.52 26.01 3.57
N ASP A 36 -20.44 26.49 2.92
CA ASP A 36 -20.46 26.88 1.51
C ASP A 36 -20.95 25.73 0.61
N PRO A 37 -22.09 25.89 -0.11
CA PRO A 37 -22.61 24.87 -1.02
C PRO A 37 -21.64 24.48 -2.13
N GLU A 38 -20.81 25.40 -2.59
CA GLU A 38 -19.83 25.12 -3.65
C GLU A 38 -18.64 24.31 -3.11
N LEU A 39 -18.19 24.55 -1.87
CA LEU A 39 -17.25 23.64 -1.19
C LEU A 39 -17.84 22.24 -1.03
N ILE A 40 -19.11 22.12 -0.61
CA ILE A 40 -19.78 20.81 -0.49
C ILE A 40 -19.80 20.06 -1.82
N ARG A 41 -20.12 20.74 -2.94
CA ARG A 41 -20.10 20.14 -4.28
C ARG A 41 -18.72 19.66 -4.74
N ARG A 42 -17.68 20.35 -4.28
CA ARG A 42 -16.27 20.04 -4.60
C ARG A 42 -15.65 18.99 -3.68
N THR A 43 -16.23 18.75 -2.51
CA THR A 43 -15.77 17.75 -1.55
C THR A 43 -16.46 16.42 -1.78
N VAL A 44 -15.82 15.54 -2.55
CA VAL A 44 -16.36 14.22 -2.87
C VAL A 44 -15.94 13.19 -1.81
N ARG A 45 -16.90 12.37 -1.40
CA ARG A 45 -16.71 11.28 -0.43
C ARG A 45 -16.52 9.95 -1.15
N GLY A 46 -15.56 9.14 -0.75
CA GLY A 46 -15.35 7.82 -1.35
C GLY A 46 -14.47 6.91 -0.51
N ALA A 47 -14.25 5.71 -1.03
CA ALA A 47 -13.41 4.70 -0.40
C ALA A 47 -12.20 4.37 -1.28
N TYR A 48 -11.12 4.01 -0.61
CA TYR A 48 -9.84 3.62 -1.18
C TYR A 48 -9.40 2.32 -0.48
N HIS A 49 -8.66 1.49 -1.21
CA HIS A 49 -8.28 0.13 -0.84
C HIS A 49 -9.51 -0.79 -0.82
N VAL A 50 -9.89 -1.31 -1.98
CA VAL A 50 -11.14 -2.07 -2.16
C VAL A 50 -10.90 -3.21 -3.15
N HIS A 51 -11.24 -4.43 -2.73
CA HIS A 51 -11.01 -5.65 -3.50
C HIS A 51 -12.31 -6.15 -4.13
N THR A 52 -12.22 -6.75 -5.29
CA THR A 52 -13.32 -7.35 -6.06
C THR A 52 -13.03 -8.83 -6.32
N ASP A 53 -13.95 -9.51 -7.01
CA ASP A 53 -13.76 -10.90 -7.47
C ASP A 53 -12.67 -11.08 -8.55
N ARG A 54 -11.91 -10.02 -8.88
CA ARG A 54 -10.71 -10.09 -9.71
C ARG A 54 -9.47 -10.50 -8.93
N SER A 55 -9.44 -10.30 -7.62
CA SER A 55 -8.49 -10.93 -6.71
C SER A 55 -9.20 -11.82 -5.70
N ASP A 56 -9.53 -11.27 -4.54
CA ASP A 56 -9.94 -11.97 -3.33
C ASP A 56 -11.13 -11.29 -2.63
N GLY A 57 -11.70 -10.27 -3.27
CA GLY A 57 -13.01 -9.73 -2.90
C GLY A 57 -14.15 -10.68 -3.26
N ALA A 58 -15.24 -10.61 -2.52
CA ALA A 58 -16.36 -11.53 -2.64
C ALA A 58 -17.33 -11.19 -3.77
N ALA A 59 -17.16 -10.06 -4.47
CA ALA A 59 -18.12 -9.60 -5.47
C ALA A 59 -17.52 -8.79 -6.61
N SER A 60 -18.21 -8.81 -7.75
CA SER A 60 -17.88 -8.02 -8.94
C SER A 60 -17.87 -6.52 -8.68
N LYS A 61 -17.06 -5.81 -9.46
CA LYS A 61 -17.00 -4.34 -9.55
C LYS A 61 -18.38 -3.65 -9.53
N SER A 62 -19.37 -4.19 -10.25
CA SER A 62 -20.74 -3.62 -10.26
C SER A 62 -21.47 -3.78 -8.92
N ILE A 63 -21.34 -4.91 -8.24
CA ILE A 63 -21.98 -5.14 -6.94
C ILE A 63 -21.33 -4.25 -5.88
N VAL A 64 -20.00 -4.10 -5.94
CA VAL A 64 -19.24 -3.22 -5.05
C VAL A 64 -19.64 -1.75 -5.27
N ALA A 65 -19.73 -1.30 -6.51
CA ALA A 65 -20.20 0.05 -6.85
C ALA A 65 -21.62 0.32 -6.36
N ALA A 66 -22.54 -0.64 -6.52
CA ALA A 66 -23.90 -0.52 -5.99
C ALA A 66 -23.92 -0.39 -4.46
N ALA A 67 -23.05 -1.11 -3.74
CA ALA A 67 -22.89 -0.96 -2.29
C ALA A 67 -22.37 0.43 -1.91
N ALA A 68 -21.38 0.93 -2.64
CA ALA A 68 -20.85 2.29 -2.46
C ALA A 68 -21.93 3.36 -2.70
N ALA A 69 -22.74 3.20 -3.74
CA ALA A 69 -23.86 4.10 -4.05
C ALA A 69 -24.89 4.13 -2.90
N ARG A 70 -25.29 2.96 -2.38
CA ARG A 70 -26.19 2.85 -1.21
C ARG A 70 -25.57 3.42 0.07
N ALA A 71 -24.25 3.39 0.19
CA ALA A 71 -23.54 4.02 1.29
C ALA A 71 -23.42 5.54 1.11
N GLY A 72 -23.73 6.09 -0.07
CA GLY A 72 -23.62 7.52 -0.38
C GLY A 72 -22.21 7.96 -0.79
N LEU A 73 -21.37 7.03 -1.25
CA LEU A 73 -20.07 7.34 -1.83
C LEU A 73 -20.24 7.88 -3.26
N ARG A 74 -19.24 8.66 -3.71
CA ARG A 74 -19.14 9.24 -5.05
C ARG A 74 -17.99 8.68 -5.86
N PHE A 75 -17.03 8.02 -5.21
CA PHE A 75 -15.96 7.31 -5.89
C PHE A 75 -15.51 6.06 -5.13
N LEU A 76 -14.89 5.15 -5.87
CA LEU A 76 -14.14 4.00 -5.39
C LEU A 76 -12.79 3.94 -6.11
N ILE A 77 -11.72 3.67 -5.36
CA ILE A 77 -10.44 3.23 -5.93
C ILE A 77 -10.32 1.74 -5.62
N LEU A 78 -10.45 0.91 -6.67
CA LEU A 78 -10.33 -0.54 -6.61
C LEU A 78 -8.86 -0.92 -6.72
N THR A 79 -8.41 -1.83 -5.87
CA THR A 79 -6.98 -2.13 -5.66
C THR A 79 -6.73 -3.64 -5.63
N ASP A 80 -7.44 -4.38 -6.48
CA ASP A 80 -7.26 -5.84 -6.58
C ASP A 80 -5.78 -6.22 -6.67
N HIS A 81 -5.41 -7.32 -6.02
CA HIS A 81 -4.03 -7.80 -6.01
C HIS A 81 -3.50 -8.07 -7.43
N GLY A 82 -2.27 -7.64 -7.69
CA GLY A 82 -1.64 -7.88 -8.99
C GLY A 82 -0.19 -7.43 -9.07
N ASP A 83 0.43 -7.70 -10.22
CA ASP A 83 1.82 -7.33 -10.53
C ASP A 83 1.92 -6.06 -11.39
N ALA A 84 0.84 -5.28 -11.45
CA ALA A 84 0.66 -4.07 -12.27
C ALA A 84 0.76 -4.26 -13.79
N THR A 85 0.81 -5.49 -14.31
CA THR A 85 0.90 -5.72 -15.75
C THR A 85 -0.44 -5.88 -16.47
N GLY A 86 -1.51 -6.07 -15.69
CA GLY A 86 -2.88 -6.08 -16.21
C GLY A 86 -3.27 -4.70 -16.76
N ILE A 87 -4.11 -4.68 -17.79
CA ILE A 87 -4.67 -3.45 -18.31
C ILE A 87 -5.82 -3.04 -17.37
N PRO A 88 -5.73 -1.89 -16.67
CA PRO A 88 -6.82 -1.42 -15.82
C PRO A 88 -8.03 -1.07 -16.69
N ASP A 89 -9.24 -1.29 -16.17
CA ASP A 89 -10.41 -0.77 -16.87
C ASP A 89 -10.34 0.77 -16.93
N PRO A 90 -10.82 1.39 -18.02
CA PRO A 90 -10.97 2.84 -18.03
C PRO A 90 -11.92 3.27 -16.90
N PRO A 91 -11.69 4.46 -16.29
CA PRO A 91 -12.59 5.00 -15.29
C PRO A 91 -14.03 5.06 -15.82
N ALA A 92 -14.98 4.68 -14.97
CA ALA A 92 -16.39 4.62 -15.35
C ALA A 92 -17.30 4.99 -14.17
N TYR A 93 -18.43 5.63 -14.47
CA TYR A 93 -19.52 5.78 -13.52
C TYR A 93 -20.38 4.52 -13.52
N ILE A 94 -20.46 3.84 -12.37
CA ILE A 94 -21.32 2.69 -12.13
C ILE A 94 -22.24 3.05 -10.96
N ASP A 95 -23.56 3.00 -11.15
CA ASP A 95 -24.56 3.44 -10.17
C ASP A 95 -24.32 4.88 -9.63
N GLY A 96 -23.74 5.75 -10.47
CA GLY A 96 -23.40 7.13 -10.11
C GLY A 96 -22.15 7.27 -9.22
N VAL A 97 -21.36 6.20 -9.06
CA VAL A 97 -20.07 6.17 -8.37
C VAL A 97 -18.95 6.10 -9.39
N LEU A 98 -17.98 7.00 -9.30
CA LEU A 98 -16.78 6.96 -10.12
C LEU A 98 -15.87 5.81 -9.67
N CYS A 99 -15.75 4.76 -10.48
CA CYS A 99 -14.86 3.64 -10.21
C CYS A 99 -13.54 3.82 -10.96
N ILE A 100 -12.43 3.75 -10.22
CA ILE A 100 -11.07 3.90 -10.73
C ILE A 100 -10.30 2.62 -10.38
N ASP A 101 -9.68 1.99 -11.37
CA ASP A 101 -8.84 0.82 -11.15
C ASP A 101 -7.40 1.26 -10.82
N ALA A 102 -6.86 0.62 -9.80
CA ALA A 102 -5.49 0.68 -9.32
C ALA A 102 -5.04 -0.75 -8.97
N VAL A 103 -3.88 -0.92 -8.32
CA VAL A 103 -3.36 -2.26 -8.01
C VAL A 103 -2.65 -2.27 -6.65
N GLU A 104 -2.92 -3.30 -5.84
CA GLU A 104 -2.11 -3.61 -4.67
C GLU A 104 -1.04 -4.66 -5.05
N ILE A 105 0.22 -4.28 -4.90
CA ILE A 105 1.38 -5.08 -5.26
C ILE A 105 1.99 -5.69 -4.00
N SER A 106 2.11 -7.01 -3.97
CA SER A 106 2.85 -7.71 -2.91
C SER A 106 4.36 -7.60 -3.13
N THR A 107 5.06 -7.00 -2.17
CA THR A 107 6.53 -6.88 -2.17
C THR A 107 7.15 -7.88 -1.19
N SER A 108 8.48 -7.93 -1.10
CA SER A 108 9.17 -8.70 -0.06
C SER A 108 9.09 -8.07 1.33
N GLY A 109 8.63 -6.83 1.43
CA GLY A 109 8.55 -6.05 2.67
C GLY A 109 7.17 -5.44 2.93
N GLY A 110 6.10 -6.14 2.53
CA GLY A 110 4.70 -5.75 2.73
C GLY A 110 3.98 -5.38 1.43
N HIS A 111 2.77 -4.85 1.52
CA HIS A 111 1.98 -4.46 0.35
C HIS A 111 2.12 -2.97 0.00
N TYR A 112 2.00 -2.68 -1.30
CA TYR A 112 2.10 -1.33 -1.84
C TYR A 112 0.98 -1.07 -2.85
N VAL A 113 0.15 -0.07 -2.59
CA VAL A 113 -0.91 0.30 -3.53
C VAL A 113 -0.39 1.33 -4.52
N ALA A 114 -0.35 0.96 -5.81
CA ALA A 114 0.08 1.82 -6.89
C ALA A 114 -1.11 2.46 -7.61
N LEU A 115 -1.05 3.78 -7.76
CA LEU A 115 -2.10 4.64 -8.28
C LEU A 115 -1.62 5.39 -9.53
N ASP A 116 -2.56 5.66 -10.44
CA ASP A 116 -2.38 6.58 -11.58
C ASP A 116 -1.17 6.24 -12.46
N MET A 117 -1.04 4.96 -12.84
CA MET A 117 0.02 4.47 -13.72
C MET A 117 -0.54 3.63 -14.87
N PRO A 118 0.12 3.64 -16.05
CA PRO A 118 -0.17 2.70 -17.12
C PRO A 118 0.27 1.28 -16.71
N PRO A 119 -0.17 0.24 -17.44
CA PRO A 119 0.32 -1.12 -17.24
C PRO A 119 1.84 -1.19 -17.28
N SER A 120 2.43 -1.90 -16.32
CA SER A 120 3.85 -2.18 -16.30
C SER A 120 4.23 -3.12 -17.44
N PRO A 121 5.35 -2.87 -18.15
CA PRO A 121 5.84 -3.77 -19.20
C PRO A 121 6.33 -5.13 -18.66
N TYR A 122 6.54 -5.25 -17.34
CA TYR A 122 6.98 -6.47 -16.66
C TYR A 122 6.38 -6.56 -15.24
N PRO A 123 6.27 -7.75 -14.63
CA PRO A 123 5.74 -7.92 -13.28
C PRO A 123 6.47 -7.07 -12.23
N LEU A 124 5.72 -6.28 -11.49
CA LEU A 124 6.24 -5.56 -10.31
C LEU A 124 6.14 -6.45 -9.08
N GLY A 125 7.23 -6.50 -8.32
CA GLY A 125 7.39 -7.34 -7.13
C GLY A 125 8.84 -7.33 -6.66
N GLY A 126 9.13 -8.05 -5.58
CA GLY A 126 10.47 -8.07 -4.97
C GLY A 126 10.65 -6.94 -3.97
N ALA A 127 11.84 -6.32 -3.93
CA ALA A 127 12.17 -5.31 -2.92
C ALA A 127 11.20 -4.11 -2.94
N PRO A 128 10.75 -3.60 -1.77
CA PRO A 128 9.81 -2.49 -1.71
C PRO A 128 10.29 -1.23 -2.45
N SER A 129 11.52 -0.79 -2.20
CA SER A 129 12.16 0.34 -2.89
C SER A 129 12.20 0.20 -4.42
N ALA A 130 12.41 -1.03 -4.92
CA ALA A 130 12.42 -1.33 -6.36
C ALA A 130 11.02 -1.16 -6.99
N VAL A 131 9.97 -1.58 -6.30
CA VAL A 131 8.58 -1.38 -6.73
C VAL A 131 8.22 0.11 -6.72
N VAL A 132 8.61 0.85 -5.68
CA VAL A 132 8.39 2.30 -5.59
C VAL A 132 9.09 3.05 -6.74
N GLU A 133 10.34 2.67 -7.07
CA GLU A 133 11.07 3.22 -8.22
C GLU A 133 10.29 3.02 -9.52
N ASP A 134 9.76 1.81 -9.75
CA ASP A 134 9.04 1.47 -10.98
C ASP A 134 7.69 2.19 -11.11
N VAL A 135 6.92 2.25 -10.03
CA VAL A 135 5.66 3.01 -9.99
C VAL A 135 5.92 4.48 -10.30
N THR A 136 6.96 5.06 -9.70
CA THR A 136 7.36 6.46 -9.96
C THR A 136 7.80 6.66 -11.41
N ARG A 137 8.63 5.75 -11.94
CA ARG A 137 9.13 5.79 -13.33
C ARG A 137 7.99 5.67 -14.35
N LEU A 138 6.91 4.97 -14.01
CA LEU A 138 5.71 4.84 -14.84
C LEU A 138 4.74 6.03 -14.65
N GLY A 139 5.10 7.06 -13.87
CA GLY A 139 4.32 8.28 -13.66
C GLY A 139 3.28 8.17 -12.54
N GLY A 140 3.15 6.99 -11.93
CA GLY A 140 2.28 6.76 -10.79
C GLY A 140 2.82 7.32 -9.49
N PHE A 141 2.12 6.98 -8.42
CA PHE A 141 2.54 7.17 -7.04
C PHE A 141 1.92 6.05 -6.22
N GLY A 142 2.41 5.80 -5.01
CA GLY A 142 1.82 4.74 -4.21
C GLY A 142 1.99 4.89 -2.72
N ILE A 143 1.20 4.06 -2.04
CA ILE A 143 0.86 4.14 -0.63
C ILE A 143 1.36 2.86 0.04
N ALA A 144 2.13 3.01 1.12
CA ALA A 144 2.46 1.90 2.02
C ALA A 144 1.17 1.39 2.69
N ALA A 145 0.77 0.17 2.35
CA ALA A 145 -0.47 -0.42 2.83
C ALA A 145 -0.30 -1.02 4.22
N HIS A 146 -1.39 -0.95 5.01
CA HIS A 146 -1.56 -1.53 6.36
C HIS A 146 -0.24 -1.75 7.15
N PRO A 147 0.48 -0.66 7.50
CA PRO A 147 1.84 -0.69 8.08
C PRO A 147 2.05 -1.51 9.35
N ASP A 148 0.98 -1.74 10.11
CA ASP A 148 0.97 -2.46 11.38
C ASP A 148 0.04 -3.69 11.32
N HIS A 149 -0.19 -4.25 10.13
CA HIS A 149 -1.03 -5.44 9.95
C HIS A 149 -0.58 -6.60 10.88
N PRO A 150 -1.49 -7.33 11.56
CA PRO A 150 -1.13 -8.40 12.48
C PRO A 150 -0.28 -9.53 11.87
N LYS A 151 -0.43 -9.76 10.56
CA LYS A 151 0.45 -10.61 9.76
C LYS A 151 1.63 -9.80 9.23
N ALA A 152 2.82 -10.07 9.77
CA ALA A 152 4.03 -9.31 9.49
C ALA A 152 4.46 -9.32 8.01
N GLU A 153 4.08 -10.36 7.26
CA GLU A 153 4.36 -10.46 5.82
C GLU A 153 3.54 -9.51 4.94
N LEU A 154 2.41 -9.01 5.45
CA LEU A 154 1.56 -8.03 4.74
C LEU A 154 1.95 -6.60 5.10
N ALA A 155 2.37 -6.38 6.35
CA ALA A 155 2.73 -5.08 6.89
C ALA A 155 3.93 -4.47 6.15
N TRP A 156 3.81 -3.19 5.74
CA TRP A 156 4.90 -2.46 5.13
C TRP A 156 6.08 -2.23 6.09
N THR A 157 7.31 -2.49 5.62
CA THR A 157 8.52 -2.45 6.45
C THR A 157 9.62 -1.51 5.98
N ASP A 158 9.63 -1.10 4.71
CA ASP A 158 10.72 -0.29 4.13
C ASP A 158 10.37 1.21 4.15
N TRP A 159 10.73 1.88 5.24
CA TRP A 159 10.43 3.30 5.46
C TRP A 159 11.46 4.25 4.84
N GLU A 160 12.57 3.72 4.36
CA GLU A 160 13.59 4.47 3.60
C GLU A 160 13.17 4.61 2.13
N ALA A 161 12.38 3.66 1.60
CA ALA A 161 11.81 3.76 0.27
C ALA A 161 11.02 5.07 0.06
N PRO A 162 11.14 5.71 -1.11
CA PRO A 162 10.53 7.03 -1.37
C PRO A 162 9.02 6.95 -1.65
N ILE A 163 8.25 6.30 -0.77
CA ILE A 163 6.77 6.19 -0.84
C ILE A 163 6.10 7.56 -0.92
N ALA A 164 4.99 7.69 -1.64
CA ALA A 164 4.24 8.94 -1.71
C ALA A 164 3.27 9.10 -0.53
N GLY A 165 2.82 7.98 0.04
CA GLY A 165 1.87 7.99 1.15
C GLY A 165 1.90 6.75 2.01
N ILE A 166 1.06 6.79 3.05
CA ILE A 166 0.86 5.73 4.03
C ILE A 166 -0.65 5.56 4.32
N GLU A 167 -1.07 4.34 4.63
CA GLU A 167 -2.34 4.11 5.28
C GLU A 167 -2.23 4.40 6.76
N TRP A 168 -2.83 5.49 7.22
CA TRP A 168 -2.75 5.84 8.63
C TRP A 168 -3.60 4.92 9.51
N ILE A 169 -4.68 4.36 8.93
CA ILE A 169 -5.53 3.32 9.50
C ILE A 169 -6.03 2.41 8.37
N ASN A 170 -6.20 1.13 8.67
CA ASN A 170 -6.78 0.15 7.78
C ASN A 170 -7.88 -0.62 8.53
N ALA A 171 -9.13 -0.51 8.06
CA ALA A 171 -10.28 -1.04 8.78
C ALA A 171 -10.33 -2.58 8.87
N ASP A 172 -9.81 -3.29 7.86
CA ASP A 172 -9.74 -4.76 7.88
C ASP A 172 -8.65 -5.26 8.84
N ALA A 173 -7.49 -4.59 8.85
CA ALA A 173 -6.42 -4.88 9.80
C ALA A 173 -6.89 -4.72 11.26
N GLU A 174 -7.60 -3.64 11.58
CA GLU A 174 -8.19 -3.40 12.91
C GLU A 174 -9.22 -4.48 13.26
N TRP A 175 -10.09 -4.86 12.31
CA TRP A 175 -11.07 -5.93 12.50
C TRP A 175 -10.42 -7.29 12.81
N ARG A 176 -9.30 -7.60 12.16
CA ARG A 176 -8.57 -8.87 12.32
C ARG A 176 -7.67 -8.92 13.55
N ASN A 177 -7.38 -7.78 14.18
CA ASN A 177 -6.54 -7.71 15.38
C ASN A 177 -7.26 -8.19 16.65
N GLU A 178 -8.59 -8.35 16.61
CA GLU A 178 -9.40 -8.58 17.80
C GLU A 178 -9.30 -9.99 18.41
N GLY A 179 -9.25 -10.02 19.74
CA GLY A 179 -9.13 -11.25 20.51
C GLY A 179 -10.42 -12.08 20.53
N ALA A 180 -10.26 -13.41 20.57
CA ALA A 180 -11.37 -14.38 20.51
C ALA A 180 -12.48 -14.19 21.58
N LEU A 181 -12.19 -13.52 22.70
CA LEU A 181 -13.15 -13.26 23.78
C LEU A 181 -14.12 -12.11 23.47
N GLN A 182 -13.81 -11.22 22.52
CA GLN A 182 -14.67 -10.09 22.13
C GLN A 182 -15.64 -10.44 20.98
N LEU A 183 -15.36 -11.53 20.25
CA LEU A 183 -16.06 -11.95 19.04
C LEU A 183 -17.59 -12.02 19.18
N PRO A 184 -18.18 -12.60 20.26
CA PRO A 184 -19.64 -12.69 20.39
C PRO A 184 -20.32 -11.32 20.49
N ARG A 185 -19.69 -10.37 21.20
CA ARG A 185 -20.20 -9.00 21.34
C ARG A 185 -20.10 -8.25 20.01
N ILE A 186 -18.95 -8.35 19.36
CA ILE A 186 -18.71 -7.71 18.06
C ILE A 186 -19.71 -8.22 17.02
N LEU A 187 -19.93 -9.54 16.95
CA LEU A 187 -20.89 -10.13 16.01
C LEU A 187 -22.33 -9.72 16.30
N PHE A 188 -22.73 -9.65 17.58
CA PHE A 188 -24.04 -9.14 17.98
C PHE A 188 -24.21 -7.67 17.60
N ASN A 189 -23.21 -6.84 17.88
CA ASN A 189 -23.20 -5.43 17.51
C ASN A 189 -23.29 -5.27 15.99
N TYR A 190 -22.56 -6.09 15.23
CA TYR A 190 -22.55 -6.06 13.77
C TYR A 190 -23.93 -6.35 13.19
N LEU A 191 -24.68 -7.30 13.77
CA LEU A 191 -26.04 -7.63 13.31
C LEU A 191 -27.00 -6.43 13.41
N LEU A 192 -26.83 -5.57 14.41
CA LEU A 192 -27.74 -4.44 14.68
C LEU A 192 -27.21 -3.10 14.14
N ARG A 193 -25.89 -2.89 14.18
CA ARG A 193 -25.19 -1.66 13.81
C ARG A 193 -23.84 -1.99 13.15
N PRO A 194 -23.83 -2.46 11.88
CA PRO A 194 -22.62 -2.95 11.22
C PRO A 194 -21.46 -1.96 11.24
N ALA A 195 -21.67 -0.73 10.77
CA ALA A 195 -20.61 0.26 10.67
C ALA A 195 -20.06 0.72 12.04
N PRO A 196 -20.91 1.08 13.03
CA PRO A 196 -20.45 1.32 14.40
C PRO A 196 -19.78 0.12 15.08
N ALA A 197 -20.16 -1.12 14.74
CA ALA A 197 -19.50 -2.30 15.27
C ALA A 197 -18.07 -2.45 14.74
N ILE A 198 -17.84 -2.19 13.45
CA ILE A 198 -16.48 -2.15 12.87
C ILE A 198 -15.68 -1.02 13.52
N ALA A 199 -16.23 0.20 13.59
CA ALA A 199 -15.51 1.32 14.21
C ALA A 199 -15.18 1.06 15.68
N SER A 200 -16.01 0.30 16.41
CA SER A 200 -15.81 0.06 17.85
C SER A 200 -14.56 -0.75 18.19
N VAL A 201 -13.91 -1.34 17.19
CA VAL A 201 -12.64 -2.07 17.34
C VAL A 201 -11.43 -1.25 16.88
N PHE A 202 -11.64 -0.02 16.41
CA PHE A 202 -10.52 0.83 16.00
C PHE A 202 -9.77 1.30 17.22
N ASP A 203 -8.49 0.98 17.26
CA ASP A 203 -7.53 1.59 18.16
C ASP A 203 -6.83 2.75 17.45
N ARG A 204 -6.35 3.73 18.21
CA ARG A 204 -5.53 4.79 17.64
C ARG A 204 -4.18 4.21 17.20
N PRO A 205 -3.81 4.32 15.91
CA PRO A 205 -2.58 3.71 15.39
C PRO A 205 -1.36 4.59 15.68
N ASP A 206 -1.02 4.78 16.96
CA ASP A 206 -0.01 5.74 17.42
C ASP A 206 1.38 5.50 16.82
N LYS A 207 1.76 4.24 16.57
CA LYS A 207 3.04 3.90 15.91
C LYS A 207 3.07 4.43 14.48
N THR A 208 2.02 4.14 13.71
CA THR A 208 1.86 4.61 12.33
C THR A 208 1.74 6.14 12.26
N LEU A 209 0.99 6.78 13.16
CA LEU A 209 0.88 8.24 13.22
C LEU A 209 2.21 8.91 13.57
N THR A 210 2.95 8.39 14.56
CA THR A 210 4.29 8.90 14.91
C THR A 210 5.24 8.77 13.72
N ARG A 211 5.22 7.62 13.05
CA ARG A 211 6.03 7.38 11.86
C ARG A 211 5.68 8.33 10.73
N TRP A 212 4.40 8.56 10.50
CA TRP A 212 3.93 9.49 9.48
C TRP A 212 4.37 10.93 9.79
N ASP A 213 4.33 11.35 11.06
CA ASP A 213 4.81 12.65 11.51
C ASP A 213 6.34 12.78 11.32
N ASP A 214 7.11 11.74 11.67
CA ASP A 214 8.58 11.72 11.47
C ASP A 214 8.98 11.80 9.99
N LEU A 215 8.32 11.00 9.13
CA LEU A 215 8.56 11.06 7.68
C LEU A 215 8.22 12.44 7.12
N ASN A 216 7.12 13.04 7.60
CA ASN A 216 6.71 14.38 7.19
C ASN A 216 7.64 15.50 7.63
N ARG A 217 8.60 15.28 8.54
CA ARG A 217 9.67 16.27 8.77
C ARG A 217 10.63 16.32 7.59
N ALA A 218 11.00 15.17 7.04
CA ALA A 218 11.98 15.06 5.96
C ALA A 218 11.38 15.34 4.56
N ARG A 219 10.16 14.85 4.31
CA ARG A 219 9.51 14.94 2.99
C ARG A 219 7.99 14.86 3.11
N PRO A 220 7.22 15.49 2.23
CA PRO A 220 5.76 15.36 2.25
C PRO A 220 5.34 13.91 2.04
N ILE A 221 4.56 13.37 2.98
CA ILE A 221 3.94 12.04 2.87
C ILE A 221 2.45 12.20 3.11
N LEU A 222 1.65 11.77 2.14
CA LEU A 222 0.20 11.80 2.29
C LEU A 222 -0.30 10.63 3.13
N ALA A 223 -1.40 10.80 3.84
CA ALA A 223 -2.12 9.75 4.55
C ALA A 223 -3.51 9.53 3.95
N LEU A 224 -3.87 8.27 3.79
CA LEU A 224 -5.23 7.83 3.44
C LEU A 224 -5.76 6.88 4.51
N ALA A 225 -7.07 6.89 4.68
CA ALA A 225 -7.78 5.86 5.42
C ALA A 225 -8.15 4.72 4.47
N ALA A 226 -7.74 3.49 4.77
CA ALA A 226 -8.09 2.31 3.97
C ALA A 226 -9.27 1.57 4.57
N VAL A 227 -10.24 1.19 3.72
CA VAL A 227 -11.32 0.28 4.14
C VAL A 227 -10.94 -1.18 3.96
N ASP A 228 -10.07 -1.46 3.00
CA ASP A 228 -9.52 -2.78 2.66
C ASP A 228 -10.62 -3.85 2.53
N ALA A 229 -11.66 -3.47 1.79
CA ALA A 229 -12.94 -4.17 1.82
C ALA A 229 -12.93 -5.40 0.89
N HIS A 230 -13.21 -6.57 1.49
CA HIS A 230 -13.28 -7.86 0.80
C HIS A 230 -14.70 -8.46 0.73
N GLY A 231 -15.68 -7.98 1.51
CA GLY A 231 -17.10 -8.16 1.17
C GLY A 231 -17.94 -9.27 1.82
N GLY A 232 -17.74 -9.66 3.08
CA GLY A 232 -18.65 -10.60 3.76
C GLY A 232 -18.19 -12.08 3.76
N PRO A 233 -19.01 -13.02 4.27
CA PRO A 233 -18.66 -14.44 4.32
C PRO A 233 -18.46 -14.99 2.90
N GLY A 234 -17.26 -15.53 2.61
CA GLY A 234 -16.96 -16.17 1.33
C GLY A 234 -15.82 -15.54 0.52
N ALA A 235 -15.23 -14.43 0.98
CA ALA A 235 -13.92 -14.01 0.48
C ALA A 235 -12.88 -15.09 0.86
N GLU A 236 -12.22 -15.70 -0.13
CA GLU A 236 -11.19 -16.70 0.10
C GLU A 236 -9.98 -16.05 0.80
N VAL A 237 -9.88 -16.20 2.12
CA VAL A 237 -8.64 -15.95 2.84
C VAL A 237 -8.32 -17.22 3.61
N ASN A 238 -7.15 -17.77 3.32
CA ASN A 238 -6.59 -19.03 3.79
C ASN A 238 -6.26 -19.04 5.30
N ASP A 239 -7.19 -18.58 6.14
CA ASP A 239 -7.11 -18.63 7.59
C ASP A 239 -8.07 -19.68 8.13
N ARG A 240 -7.55 -20.56 9.00
CA ARG A 240 -8.21 -21.73 9.59
C ARG A 240 -9.49 -21.43 10.40
N TRP A 241 -9.87 -20.16 10.50
CA TRP A 241 -11.06 -19.66 11.17
C TRP A 241 -11.70 -18.65 10.23
N GLY A 242 -12.68 -19.08 9.43
CA GLY A 242 -13.44 -18.21 8.53
C GLY A 242 -14.23 -17.14 9.29
N VAL A 243 -13.54 -16.11 9.77
CA VAL A 243 -14.15 -14.91 10.31
C VAL A 243 -14.89 -14.26 9.14
N ILE A 244 -16.19 -14.09 9.33
CA ILE A 244 -17.04 -13.32 8.42
C ILE A 244 -16.44 -11.92 8.32
N GLY A 245 -15.76 -11.61 7.22
CA GLY A 245 -15.27 -10.27 6.95
C GLY A 245 -16.44 -9.28 6.86
N PRO A 246 -16.22 -7.98 7.10
CA PRO A 246 -17.27 -7.00 6.91
C PRO A 246 -17.81 -6.98 5.47
N SER A 247 -19.12 -6.84 5.30
CA SER A 247 -19.72 -6.52 4.01
C SER A 247 -19.25 -5.16 3.49
N TYR A 248 -19.17 -4.99 2.16
CA TYR A 248 -18.81 -3.73 1.51
C TYR A 248 -19.62 -2.54 2.02
N ASP A 249 -20.94 -2.71 2.11
CA ASP A 249 -21.88 -1.68 2.55
C ASP A 249 -21.64 -1.23 4.01
N ALA A 250 -21.22 -2.15 4.89
CA ALA A 250 -20.81 -1.81 6.25
C ALA A 250 -19.50 -1.03 6.25
N SER A 251 -18.46 -1.53 5.56
CA SER A 251 -17.14 -0.86 5.48
C SER A 251 -17.25 0.56 4.91
N PHE A 252 -18.04 0.75 3.85
CA PHE A 252 -18.26 2.06 3.21
C PHE A 252 -19.07 3.05 4.07
N ARG A 253 -19.73 2.58 5.14
CA ARG A 253 -20.37 3.44 6.14
C ARG A 253 -19.53 3.67 7.39
N THR A 254 -18.39 2.98 7.51
CA THR A 254 -17.50 3.11 8.67
C THR A 254 -16.51 4.24 8.53
N LEU A 255 -15.79 4.28 7.41
CA LEU A 255 -14.61 5.11 7.21
C LEU A 255 -14.52 5.54 5.74
N THR A 256 -14.27 6.82 5.49
CA THR A 256 -14.11 7.34 4.13
C THR A 256 -13.01 8.37 4.01
N ASN A 257 -12.58 8.59 2.77
CA ASN A 257 -11.77 9.73 2.37
C ASN A 257 -12.67 10.80 1.73
N ARG A 258 -12.40 12.05 2.05
CA ARG A 258 -13.03 13.25 1.51
C ARG A 258 -11.99 14.00 0.69
N VAL A 259 -12.17 14.03 -0.63
CA VAL A 259 -11.25 14.67 -1.57
C VAL A 259 -11.84 16.02 -1.96
N ILE A 260 -11.06 17.09 -1.75
CA ILE A 260 -11.46 18.46 -2.11
C ILE A 260 -10.94 18.75 -3.51
N LEU A 261 -11.85 18.87 -4.46
CA LEU A 261 -11.54 19.10 -5.88
C LEU A 261 -11.45 20.60 -6.20
N GLU A 262 -10.66 20.96 -7.20
CA GLU A 262 -10.57 22.34 -7.71
C GLU A 262 -11.90 22.83 -8.31
N ARG A 263 -12.73 21.90 -8.80
CA ARG A 263 -14.08 22.13 -9.35
C ARG A 263 -14.98 20.93 -9.09
N PRO A 264 -16.31 21.08 -9.14
CA PRO A 264 -17.23 19.95 -9.07
C PRO A 264 -16.96 18.94 -10.21
N PRO A 265 -17.23 17.63 -9.99
CA PRO A 265 -17.17 16.62 -11.03
C PRO A 265 -18.07 17.01 -12.22
N SER A 266 -17.58 16.76 -13.43
CA SER A 266 -18.25 17.08 -14.68
C SER A 266 -19.26 16.00 -15.12
N GLY A 267 -19.08 14.77 -14.65
CA GLY A 267 -19.76 13.57 -15.13
C GLY A 267 -18.98 12.83 -16.22
N ASP A 268 -17.86 13.37 -16.72
CA ASP A 268 -16.93 12.64 -17.58
C ASP A 268 -15.96 11.82 -16.72
N ALA A 269 -16.06 10.50 -16.79
CA ALA A 269 -15.35 9.62 -15.86
C ALA A 269 -13.82 9.74 -15.99
N ALA A 270 -13.29 9.94 -17.20
CA ALA A 270 -11.84 10.04 -17.41
C ALA A 270 -11.27 11.35 -16.86
N ASP A 271 -11.94 12.48 -17.16
CA ASP A 271 -11.56 13.79 -16.63
C ASP A 271 -11.74 13.87 -15.12
N ASP A 272 -12.83 13.34 -14.58
CA ASP A 272 -13.12 13.36 -13.15
C ASP A 272 -12.18 12.42 -12.35
N ALA A 273 -11.75 11.29 -12.94
CA ALA A 273 -10.72 10.43 -12.33
C ALA A 273 -9.36 11.13 -12.26
N ARG A 274 -8.95 11.82 -13.34
CA ARG A 274 -7.73 12.62 -13.35
C ARG A 274 -7.82 13.78 -12.35
N LEU A 275 -8.96 14.45 -12.26
CA LEU A 275 -9.23 15.50 -11.28
C LEU A 275 -9.09 14.98 -9.85
N LEU A 276 -9.68 13.83 -9.54
CA LEU A 276 -9.63 13.19 -8.23
C LEU A 276 -8.23 12.70 -7.86
N LEU A 277 -7.56 11.94 -8.73
CA LEU A 277 -6.22 11.40 -8.47
C LEU A 277 -5.18 12.51 -8.30
N ASN A 278 -5.30 13.61 -9.05
CA ASN A 278 -4.45 14.78 -8.84
C ASN A 278 -4.68 15.47 -7.49
N ALA A 279 -5.92 15.55 -7.03
CA ALA A 279 -6.24 16.09 -5.70
C ALA A 279 -5.67 15.19 -4.59
N VAL A 280 -5.81 13.87 -4.72
CA VAL A 280 -5.21 12.89 -3.80
C VAL A 280 -3.68 13.01 -3.80
N ARG A 281 -3.04 13.01 -4.98
CA ARG A 281 -1.57 13.15 -5.14
C ARG A 281 -1.02 14.42 -4.48
N ARG A 282 -1.82 15.49 -4.43
CA ARG A 282 -1.49 16.76 -3.77
C ARG A 282 -1.83 16.81 -2.27
N GLY A 283 -2.35 15.74 -1.69
CA GLY A 283 -2.79 15.72 -0.30
C GLY A 283 -4.05 16.54 -0.03
N SER A 284 -4.83 16.89 -1.06
CA SER A 284 -6.13 17.57 -0.93
C SER A 284 -7.24 16.60 -0.50
N VAL A 285 -6.95 15.85 0.56
CA VAL A 285 -7.79 14.77 1.08
C VAL A 285 -7.69 14.71 2.60
N TYR A 286 -8.81 14.42 3.25
CA TYR A 286 -8.89 14.13 4.68
C TYR A 286 -9.77 12.90 4.91
N SER A 287 -9.55 12.20 6.02
CA SER A 287 -10.29 10.99 6.37
C SER A 287 -11.34 11.28 7.45
N VAL A 288 -12.46 10.55 7.41
CA VAL A 288 -13.57 10.67 8.38
C VAL A 288 -14.03 9.28 8.79
N VAL A 289 -14.07 9.01 10.10
CA VAL A 289 -14.76 7.85 10.68
C VAL A 289 -16.27 8.14 10.69
N ASP A 290 -16.92 7.89 9.55
CA ASP A 290 -18.34 8.21 9.33
C ASP A 290 -19.28 7.51 10.33
N ALA A 291 -18.86 6.38 10.91
CA ALA A 291 -19.61 5.68 11.96
C ALA A 291 -19.79 6.52 13.24
N ILE A 292 -18.94 7.53 13.47
CA ILE A 292 -19.10 8.52 14.55
C ILE A 292 -20.05 9.62 14.09
N SER A 293 -19.73 10.26 12.97
CA SER A 293 -20.57 11.21 12.26
C SER A 293 -20.03 11.43 10.84
N PRO A 294 -20.88 11.44 9.80
CA PRO A 294 -20.43 11.70 8.44
C PRO A 294 -20.38 13.20 8.09
N ASP A 295 -20.91 14.05 8.97
CA ASP A 295 -21.25 15.45 8.68
C ASP A 295 -20.15 16.40 9.13
N VAL A 296 -19.04 16.37 8.39
CA VAL A 296 -17.91 17.28 8.59
C VAL A 296 -17.31 17.72 7.27
N VAL A 297 -17.12 19.03 7.14
CA VAL A 297 -16.53 19.65 5.95
C VAL A 297 -15.31 20.44 6.36
N LEU A 298 -14.16 20.07 5.80
CA LEU A 298 -12.95 20.89 5.83
C LEU A 298 -12.84 21.63 4.50
N GLY A 299 -12.36 22.87 4.56
CA GLY A 299 -11.83 23.60 3.40
C GLY A 299 -10.31 23.48 3.37
N LEU A 300 -9.72 23.67 2.19
CA LEU A 300 -8.29 23.75 2.00
C LEU A 300 -7.97 25.10 1.35
N ASP A 301 -7.33 25.98 2.11
CA ASP A 301 -6.86 27.28 1.66
C ASP A 301 -5.33 27.29 1.56
N PRO A 302 -4.68 28.34 1.01
CA PRO A 302 -3.22 28.44 1.02
C PRO A 302 -2.58 28.34 2.41
N GLY A 303 -3.36 28.63 3.47
CA GLY A 303 -2.96 28.51 4.86
C GLY A 303 -3.11 27.12 5.46
N GLY A 304 -3.67 26.14 4.74
CA GLY A 304 -3.91 24.79 5.22
C GLY A 304 -5.38 24.40 5.35
N PHE A 305 -5.60 23.25 5.99
CA PHE A 305 -6.95 22.77 6.26
C PHE A 305 -7.65 23.64 7.30
N THR A 306 -8.95 23.84 7.13
CA THR A 306 -9.77 24.60 8.08
C THR A 306 -11.16 23.98 8.20
N ILE A 307 -11.69 23.89 9.41
CA ILE A 307 -13.02 23.32 9.63
C ILE A 307 -14.07 24.34 9.17
N ARG A 308 -15.01 23.90 8.32
CA ARG A 308 -16.04 24.73 7.68
C ARG A 308 -17.47 24.38 8.11
N SER A 309 -17.67 23.19 8.66
CA SER A 309 -18.92 22.79 9.28
C SER A 309 -18.91 23.03 10.79
N GLN A 310 -20.10 23.02 11.42
CA GLN A 310 -20.19 22.95 12.87
C GLN A 310 -19.72 21.58 13.37
N LEU A 311 -19.11 21.54 14.54
CA LEU A 311 -18.71 20.30 15.21
C LEU A 311 -19.79 19.88 16.22
N PRO A 312 -20.01 18.58 16.42
CA PRO A 312 -20.96 18.10 17.42
C PRO A 312 -20.50 18.49 18.82
N ALA A 313 -21.44 18.54 19.77
CA ALA A 313 -21.16 18.88 21.16
C ALA A 313 -20.07 17.94 21.75
N GLY A 314 -19.07 18.54 22.38
CA GLY A 314 -17.95 17.81 23.00
C GLY A 314 -16.82 17.44 22.05
N ALA A 315 -16.95 17.64 20.74
CA ALA A 315 -15.85 17.44 19.81
C ALA A 315 -14.78 18.54 19.96
N LYS A 316 -13.51 18.15 19.80
CA LYS A 316 -12.35 19.03 19.95
C LYS A 316 -11.47 18.94 18.72
N ALA A 317 -11.21 20.08 18.09
CA ALA A 317 -10.23 20.20 17.03
C ALA A 317 -8.85 20.49 17.63
N MET A 318 -7.84 19.78 17.15
CA MET A 318 -6.44 19.93 17.52
C MET A 318 -5.64 20.19 16.25
N THR A 319 -4.77 21.19 16.29
CA THR A 319 -3.78 21.43 15.24
C THR A 319 -2.46 20.85 15.71
N ILE A 320 -1.96 19.84 14.99
CA ILE A 320 -0.64 19.28 15.19
C ILE A 320 0.31 20.07 14.30
N SER A 321 1.29 20.72 14.91
CA SER A 321 2.30 21.53 14.20
C SER A 321 3.60 20.75 14.05
N GLY A 322 4.26 20.95 12.92
CA GLY A 322 5.57 20.40 12.59
C GLY A 322 6.52 21.53 12.18
N ASP A 323 7.64 21.15 11.59
CA ASP A 323 8.65 22.10 11.10
C ASP A 323 8.15 22.88 9.87
N ASP A 324 8.75 24.03 9.56
CA ASP A 324 8.44 24.85 8.36
C ASP A 324 6.95 25.20 8.19
N ASP A 325 6.27 25.58 9.28
CA ASP A 325 4.82 25.87 9.33
C ASP A 325 3.94 24.69 8.85
N ALA A 326 4.51 23.47 8.80
CA ALA A 326 3.74 22.27 8.52
C ALA A 326 2.70 22.08 9.61
N HIS A 327 1.48 21.73 9.24
CA HIS A 327 0.47 21.34 10.22
C HIS A 327 -0.56 20.37 9.63
N ARG A 328 -1.20 19.60 10.51
CA ARG A 328 -2.38 18.80 10.22
C ARG A 328 -3.42 18.97 11.31
N ILE A 329 -4.68 18.69 10.99
CA ILE A 329 -5.80 18.78 11.92
C ILE A 329 -6.23 17.38 12.32
N GLU A 330 -6.41 17.18 13.63
CA GLU A 330 -7.18 16.08 14.18
C GLU A 330 -8.46 16.63 14.80
N VAL A 331 -9.59 15.97 14.57
CA VAL A 331 -10.82 16.24 15.32
C VAL A 331 -11.18 15.01 16.13
N HIS A 332 -11.33 15.20 17.42
CA HIS A 332 -11.68 14.15 18.38
C HIS A 332 -13.13 14.31 18.78
N ALA A 333 -13.94 13.26 18.58
CA ALA A 333 -15.33 13.25 19.03
C ALA A 333 -15.42 12.69 20.46
N ALA A 334 -16.42 13.12 21.22
CA ALA A 334 -16.69 12.55 22.53
C ALA A 334 -17.12 11.08 22.40
N GLY A 335 -16.44 10.18 23.10
CA GLY A 335 -16.73 8.75 23.07
C GLY A 335 -16.33 8.04 21.77
N ALA A 336 -15.35 8.58 21.04
CA ALA A 336 -14.69 7.84 19.97
C ALA A 336 -14.04 6.55 20.51
N PRO A 337 -14.00 5.47 19.71
CA PRO A 337 -13.44 4.17 20.12
C PRO A 337 -11.91 4.22 20.29
N GLY A 338 -11.36 3.23 20.99
CA GLY A 338 -9.93 3.11 21.30
C GLY A 338 -9.50 3.83 22.59
N GLU A 339 -8.38 3.40 23.18
CA GLU A 339 -7.73 4.05 24.33
C GLU A 339 -6.21 4.15 24.08
N PRO A 340 -5.69 5.33 23.67
CA PRO A 340 -6.41 6.59 23.47
C PRO A 340 -7.37 6.56 22.28
N PRO A 341 -8.41 7.43 22.25
CA PRO A 341 -9.40 7.42 21.18
C PRO A 341 -8.83 7.70 19.79
N VAL A 342 -9.35 6.99 18.79
CA VAL A 342 -9.07 7.24 17.38
C VAL A 342 -9.60 8.64 16.99
N PRO A 343 -8.83 9.43 16.22
CA PRO A 343 -9.35 10.70 15.72
C PRO A 343 -10.54 10.44 14.79
N TRP A 344 -11.63 11.20 14.98
CA TRP A 344 -12.81 11.14 14.12
C TRP A 344 -12.51 11.69 12.73
N VAL A 345 -11.74 12.78 12.65
CA VAL A 345 -11.29 13.40 11.40
C VAL A 345 -9.79 13.58 11.42
N LEU A 346 -9.14 13.23 10.33
CA LEU A 346 -7.70 13.41 10.15
C LEU A 346 -7.42 14.08 8.80
N SER A 347 -6.84 15.28 8.81
CA SER A 347 -6.37 15.92 7.58
C SER A 347 -4.95 15.50 7.23
N ASN A 348 -4.56 15.67 5.96
CA ASN A 348 -3.16 15.61 5.57
C ASN A 348 -2.34 16.78 6.12
N TRP A 349 -1.02 16.60 6.14
CA TRP A 349 -0.07 17.67 6.40
C TRP A 349 -0.10 18.70 5.26
N VAL A 350 -0.12 19.98 5.60
CA VAL A 350 0.03 21.09 4.66
C VAL A 350 1.21 21.94 5.07
N ARG A 351 2.04 22.34 4.10
CA ARG A 351 3.11 23.34 4.27
C ARG A 351 2.75 24.59 3.48
N ARG A 352 2.90 25.79 4.06
CA ARG A 352 2.87 27.04 3.28
C ARG A 352 4.07 27.03 2.33
N SER A 353 3.83 27.29 1.03
CA SER A 353 4.77 27.37 -0.11
C SER A 353 6.28 27.36 0.24
N GLU A 354 7.19 26.59 -0.37
CA GLU A 354 7.25 26.03 -1.72
C GLU A 354 8.45 25.07 -1.81
N ILE A 355 8.42 24.16 -2.80
CA ILE A 355 9.52 23.38 -3.39
C ILE A 355 10.17 22.30 -2.48
N PRO A 356 10.02 21.01 -2.81
CA PRO A 356 10.86 19.94 -2.24
C PRO A 356 12.33 20.25 -2.51
N ARG A 357 13.14 20.39 -1.46
CA ARG A 357 14.59 20.30 -1.60
C ARG A 357 14.92 18.88 -2.04
N PRO A 358 15.69 18.68 -3.12
CA PRO A 358 16.30 17.38 -3.37
C PRO A 358 17.21 17.08 -2.18
N VAL A 359 16.93 16.01 -1.44
CA VAL A 359 17.95 15.40 -0.57
C VAL A 359 18.96 14.77 -1.51
N ALA A 360 19.99 15.54 -1.85
CA ALA A 360 21.16 15.05 -2.54
C ALA A 360 21.97 14.20 -1.56
N GLY A 361 21.62 12.92 -1.47
CA GLY A 361 22.53 11.87 -1.00
C GLY A 361 23.17 11.20 -2.20
N ALA A 362 23.97 11.92 -2.98
CA ALA A 362 24.89 11.23 -3.87
C ALA A 362 25.89 10.47 -2.98
N PRO A 363 26.12 9.17 -3.20
CA PRO A 363 27.20 8.49 -2.50
C PRO A 363 28.51 9.22 -2.79
N ASP A 364 29.34 9.33 -1.76
CA ASP A 364 30.65 9.96 -1.80
C ASP A 364 31.49 9.36 -2.95
N GLY A 365 31.54 10.07 -4.08
CA GLY A 365 32.25 9.68 -5.30
C GLY A 365 33.78 9.89 -5.21
N SER A 366 34.33 9.95 -4.00
CA SER A 366 35.74 10.30 -3.77
C SER A 366 36.74 9.19 -4.09
N ARG A 367 36.28 7.98 -4.45
CA ARG A 367 37.15 6.86 -4.81
C ARG A 367 36.84 6.34 -6.22
N ALA A 368 37.84 6.34 -7.08
CA ALA A 368 37.73 5.74 -8.42
C ALA A 368 37.40 4.23 -8.28
N PRO A 369 36.46 3.70 -9.10
CA PRO A 369 36.13 2.29 -9.07
C PRO A 369 37.34 1.45 -9.50
N THR A 370 37.57 0.34 -8.79
CA THR A 370 38.54 -0.68 -9.19
C THR A 370 37.84 -1.72 -10.06
N LEU A 371 38.53 -2.21 -11.10
CA LEU A 371 38.00 -3.29 -11.92
C LEU A 371 37.84 -4.56 -11.07
N LEU A 372 36.62 -5.10 -11.03
CA LEU A 372 36.30 -6.31 -10.28
C LEU A 372 37.06 -7.52 -10.86
N GLN A 373 37.82 -8.22 -10.02
CA GLN A 373 38.48 -9.46 -10.42
C GLN A 373 37.47 -10.62 -10.45
N ALA A 374 36.91 -10.87 -11.63
CA ALA A 374 35.96 -11.94 -11.91
C ALA A 374 36.57 -13.06 -12.77
N GLY A 375 36.10 -14.29 -12.56
CA GLY A 375 36.41 -15.44 -13.40
C GLY A 375 35.67 -15.45 -14.74
N GLU A 376 35.58 -16.64 -15.34
CA GLU A 376 34.81 -16.83 -16.58
C GLU A 376 33.30 -16.77 -16.30
N TRP A 377 32.59 -16.02 -17.15
CA TRP A 377 31.14 -15.91 -17.11
C TRP A 377 30.47 -17.17 -17.66
N ARG A 378 29.53 -17.72 -16.90
CA ARG A 378 28.79 -18.94 -17.24
C ARG A 378 27.29 -18.76 -17.06
N VAL A 379 26.52 -19.60 -17.73
CA VAL A 379 25.05 -19.62 -17.59
C VAL A 379 24.68 -20.54 -16.43
N GLU A 380 23.85 -20.04 -15.53
CA GLU A 380 23.10 -20.85 -14.56
C GLU A 380 21.62 -20.70 -14.85
N LYS A 381 20.84 -21.78 -14.79
CA LYS A 381 19.42 -21.76 -15.16
C LYS A 381 18.66 -22.90 -14.52
N ASP A 382 17.34 -22.81 -14.51
CA ASP A 382 16.51 -23.99 -14.24
C ASP A 382 16.61 -25.01 -15.39
N GLU A 383 16.07 -26.21 -15.15
CA GLU A 383 16.17 -27.33 -16.08
C GLU A 383 15.61 -27.01 -17.48
N HIS A 384 14.52 -26.25 -17.55
CA HIS A 384 13.71 -26.07 -18.77
C HIS A 384 13.93 -24.73 -19.48
N SER A 385 14.51 -23.72 -18.82
CA SER A 385 14.87 -22.45 -19.47
C SER A 385 16.12 -22.61 -20.35
N GLN A 386 16.39 -21.63 -21.21
CA GLN A 386 17.57 -21.60 -22.08
C GLN A 386 18.37 -20.32 -21.89
N GLY A 387 19.69 -20.42 -21.91
CA GLY A 387 20.58 -19.27 -21.77
C GLY A 387 21.88 -19.45 -22.53
N ARG A 388 22.42 -18.35 -23.05
CA ARG A 388 23.72 -18.32 -23.72
C ARG A 388 24.46 -17.04 -23.37
N ILE A 389 25.73 -17.16 -23.01
CA ILE A 389 26.63 -16.03 -22.81
C ILE A 389 27.49 -15.81 -24.05
N VAL A 390 27.69 -14.53 -24.39
CA VAL A 390 28.68 -14.07 -25.35
C VAL A 390 29.55 -13.04 -24.63
N ALA A 391 30.80 -13.40 -24.35
CA ALA A 391 31.77 -12.51 -23.72
C ALA A 391 32.64 -11.85 -24.81
N GLU A 392 32.65 -10.52 -24.82
CA GLU A 392 33.51 -9.70 -25.68
C GLU A 392 34.42 -8.83 -24.80
N PRO A 393 35.53 -8.29 -25.32
CA PRO A 393 36.37 -7.38 -24.54
C PRO A 393 35.55 -6.21 -23.98
N GLY A 394 35.34 -6.19 -22.66
CA GLY A 394 34.62 -5.13 -21.96
C GLY A 394 33.10 -5.29 -21.86
N ALA A 395 32.50 -6.38 -22.37
CA ALA A 395 31.05 -6.59 -22.31
C ALA A 395 30.67 -8.08 -22.21
N VAL A 396 29.57 -8.38 -21.51
CA VAL A 396 29.04 -9.74 -21.35
C VAL A 396 27.56 -9.72 -21.71
N THR A 397 27.21 -10.35 -22.83
CA THR A 397 25.81 -10.46 -23.23
C THR A 397 25.22 -11.78 -22.74
N LEU A 398 24.16 -11.72 -21.95
CA LEU A 398 23.29 -12.87 -21.65
C LEU A 398 22.08 -12.85 -22.59
N ARG A 399 21.93 -13.89 -23.41
CA ARG A 399 20.69 -14.20 -24.13
C ARG A 399 19.91 -15.23 -23.34
N TYR A 400 18.62 -15.03 -23.16
CA TYR A 400 17.78 -15.90 -22.33
C TYR A 400 16.41 -16.17 -22.97
N GLU A 401 15.83 -17.29 -22.58
CA GLU A 401 14.43 -17.67 -22.81
C GLU A 401 13.95 -18.46 -21.58
N LEU A 402 12.96 -17.93 -20.86
CA LEU A 402 12.37 -18.60 -19.70
C LEU A 402 11.42 -19.71 -20.15
N ALA A 403 11.40 -20.83 -19.43
CA ALA A 403 10.58 -21.97 -19.78
C ALA A 403 9.08 -21.61 -19.91
N GLN A 404 8.45 -22.09 -20.98
CA GLN A 404 7.00 -22.03 -21.16
C GLN A 404 6.33 -23.14 -20.33
N ALA A 405 6.22 -22.90 -19.02
CA ALA A 405 5.58 -23.80 -18.08
C ALA A 405 4.82 -23.00 -17.00
N PRO A 406 3.92 -23.61 -16.23
CA PRO A 406 3.32 -22.95 -15.07
C PRO A 406 4.38 -22.33 -14.17
N ARG A 407 4.08 -21.18 -13.55
CA ARG A 407 5.02 -20.45 -12.70
C ARG A 407 5.50 -21.36 -11.56
N GLN A 408 6.81 -21.57 -11.48
CA GLN A 408 7.51 -22.29 -10.41
C GLN A 408 8.70 -21.42 -9.98
N SER A 409 9.91 -21.79 -10.37
CA SER A 409 11.16 -21.07 -10.07
C SER A 409 12.01 -20.92 -11.33
N GLN A 410 11.38 -20.61 -12.47
CA GLN A 410 12.08 -20.40 -13.73
C GLN A 410 13.09 -19.26 -13.60
N PHE A 411 14.33 -19.50 -14.03
CA PHE A 411 15.37 -18.48 -14.05
C PHE A 411 16.45 -18.77 -15.08
N VAL A 412 17.10 -17.71 -15.55
CA VAL A 412 18.36 -17.74 -16.29
C VAL A 412 19.27 -16.65 -15.74
N ALA A 413 20.52 -17.00 -15.49
CA ALA A 413 21.49 -16.13 -14.88
C ALA A 413 22.82 -16.14 -15.65
N ALA A 414 23.44 -14.97 -15.74
CA ALA A 414 24.88 -14.88 -15.97
C ALA A 414 25.57 -14.87 -14.61
N SER A 415 26.47 -15.83 -14.37
CA SER A 415 27.22 -15.93 -13.12
C SER A 415 28.72 -15.93 -13.37
N THR A 416 29.46 -15.41 -12.41
CA THR A 416 30.92 -15.48 -12.37
C THR A 416 31.39 -15.68 -10.94
N ASP A 417 32.47 -16.43 -10.77
CA ASP A 417 33.14 -16.51 -9.48
C ASP A 417 33.98 -15.25 -9.24
N LEU A 418 34.04 -14.81 -7.99
CA LEU A 418 34.79 -13.63 -7.58
C LEU A 418 36.16 -14.07 -7.03
N ALA A 419 37.20 -13.65 -7.75
CA ALA A 419 38.58 -13.76 -7.28
C ALA A 419 38.94 -12.58 -6.35
N GLU A 420 38.15 -11.50 -6.35
CA GLU A 420 38.32 -10.37 -5.45
C GLU A 420 38.26 -10.82 -3.98
N LYS A 421 39.25 -10.37 -3.21
CA LYS A 421 39.38 -10.62 -1.75
C LYS A 421 39.59 -9.34 -0.96
N SER A 422 39.52 -8.19 -1.62
CA SER A 422 39.52 -6.89 -0.96
C SER A 422 38.09 -6.49 -0.60
N PRO A 423 37.84 -5.89 0.58
CA PRO A 423 36.53 -5.35 0.92
C PRO A 423 36.07 -4.30 -0.08
N PHE A 424 34.80 -4.38 -0.50
CA PHE A 424 34.14 -3.40 -1.36
C PHE A 424 32.78 -2.95 -0.78
N SER A 425 32.36 -1.73 -1.08
CA SER A 425 31.10 -1.15 -0.60
C SER A 425 29.93 -1.32 -1.57
N GLY A 426 30.18 -1.86 -2.76
CA GLY A 426 29.16 -2.09 -3.79
C GLY A 426 29.80 -2.44 -5.13
N ILE A 427 28.96 -2.61 -6.15
CA ILE A 427 29.40 -2.80 -7.54
C ILE A 427 28.88 -1.68 -8.42
N LEU A 428 29.69 -1.33 -9.40
CA LEU A 428 29.36 -0.41 -10.48
C LEU A 428 29.45 -1.19 -11.79
N PHE A 429 28.40 -1.08 -12.60
CA PHE A 429 28.39 -1.67 -13.93
C PHE A 429 27.55 -0.82 -14.86
N ARG A 430 27.74 -1.02 -16.15
CA ARG A 430 26.91 -0.43 -17.17
C ARG A 430 26.09 -1.54 -17.81
N GLY A 431 24.81 -1.28 -18.06
CA GLY A 431 23.97 -2.30 -18.68
C GLY A 431 22.79 -1.75 -19.46
N ARG A 432 22.25 -2.63 -20.31
CA ARG A 432 21.01 -2.41 -21.08
C ARG A 432 20.30 -3.73 -21.35
N ALA A 433 19.01 -3.67 -21.66
CA ALA A 433 18.20 -4.82 -22.04
C ALA A 433 17.42 -4.55 -23.33
N ALA A 434 17.12 -5.61 -24.08
CA ALA A 434 16.33 -5.51 -25.32
C ALA A 434 14.94 -4.92 -25.09
N ASN A 435 14.35 -5.23 -23.93
CA ASN A 435 13.07 -4.72 -23.46
C ASN A 435 13.22 -4.20 -22.03
N PRO A 436 12.44 -3.18 -21.62
CA PRO A 436 12.38 -2.75 -20.23
C PRO A 436 12.14 -3.94 -19.30
N MET A 437 13.01 -4.12 -18.31
CA MET A 437 12.92 -5.22 -17.35
C MET A 437 13.66 -4.87 -16.05
N ARG A 438 13.40 -5.65 -15.00
CA ARG A 438 14.29 -5.73 -13.85
C ARG A 438 15.16 -6.97 -13.93
N VAL A 439 16.41 -6.81 -13.54
CA VAL A 439 17.39 -7.90 -13.39
C VAL A 439 17.77 -7.98 -11.94
N SER A 440 17.69 -9.17 -11.35
CA SER A 440 18.18 -9.40 -10.00
C SER A 440 19.70 -9.46 -10.00
N VAL A 441 20.32 -8.67 -9.14
CA VAL A 441 21.77 -8.68 -8.90
C VAL A 441 21.99 -9.42 -7.60
N GLN A 442 22.81 -10.47 -7.61
CA GLN A 442 22.98 -11.37 -6.47
C GLN A 442 24.43 -11.62 -6.13
N PHE A 443 24.76 -11.62 -4.84
CA PHE A 443 25.98 -12.24 -4.32
C PHE A 443 25.64 -13.55 -3.62
N ARG A 444 26.47 -14.58 -3.82
CA ARG A 444 26.44 -15.81 -3.01
C ARG A 444 27.61 -15.86 -2.06
N PHE A 445 27.36 -16.35 -0.85
CA PHE A 445 28.36 -16.49 0.21
C PHE A 445 28.47 -17.94 0.69
N PRO A 446 29.68 -18.42 1.04
CA PRO A 446 29.87 -19.73 1.64
C PRO A 446 29.31 -19.77 3.09
N PRO A 447 29.10 -20.97 3.67
CA PRO A 447 29.27 -22.29 3.07
C PRO A 447 28.05 -22.78 2.28
N ASP A 448 26.87 -22.20 2.53
CA ASP A 448 25.57 -22.72 2.05
C ASP A 448 25.03 -22.02 0.79
N ASP A 449 25.86 -21.22 0.12
CA ASP A 449 25.48 -20.39 -1.04
C ASP A 449 24.28 -19.45 -0.74
N LEU A 450 24.21 -18.94 0.49
CA LEU A 450 23.23 -17.93 0.90
C LEU A 450 23.34 -16.69 0.00
N ARG A 451 22.19 -16.12 -0.36
CA ARG A 451 22.11 -15.07 -1.37
C ARG A 451 21.72 -13.74 -0.77
N TRP A 452 22.46 -12.71 -1.14
CA TRP A 452 22.03 -11.32 -0.97
C TRP A 452 21.68 -10.75 -2.32
N VAL A 453 20.51 -10.16 -2.41
CA VAL A 453 19.88 -9.80 -3.67
C VAL A 453 19.33 -8.39 -3.61
N THR A 454 19.39 -7.74 -4.74
CA THR A 454 18.59 -6.56 -5.07
C THR A 454 18.18 -6.69 -6.53
N SER A 455 17.44 -5.74 -7.06
CA SER A 455 17.16 -5.68 -8.49
C SER A 455 17.43 -4.29 -9.03
N VAL A 456 17.76 -4.22 -10.31
CA VAL A 456 17.96 -2.96 -11.04
C VAL A 456 17.08 -2.91 -12.27
N TYR A 457 16.61 -1.72 -12.64
CA TYR A 457 15.92 -1.50 -13.89
C TYR A 457 16.90 -1.33 -15.06
N LEU A 458 16.70 -2.12 -16.12
CA LEU A 458 17.36 -1.98 -17.42
C LEU A 458 16.34 -1.62 -18.50
N GLY A 459 16.64 -0.55 -19.23
CA GLY A 459 15.92 -0.13 -20.43
C GLY A 459 16.71 -0.47 -21.70
N ARG A 460 16.23 0.04 -22.84
CA ARG A 460 16.90 -0.11 -24.14
C ARG A 460 18.20 0.69 -24.23
N ASP A 461 18.22 1.84 -23.56
CA ASP A 461 19.37 2.70 -23.50
C ASP A 461 20.35 2.21 -22.43
N GLU A 462 21.62 2.34 -22.75
CA GLU A 462 22.72 1.99 -21.86
C GLU A 462 22.79 2.98 -20.68
N ARG A 463 22.93 2.45 -19.46
CA ARG A 463 23.01 3.27 -18.24
C ARG A 463 24.05 2.74 -17.26
N ASP A 464 24.70 3.67 -16.57
CA ASP A 464 25.56 3.35 -15.42
C ASP A 464 24.67 3.07 -14.19
N LEU A 465 25.03 2.00 -13.46
CA LEU A 465 24.30 1.50 -12.31
C LEU A 465 25.27 1.31 -11.15
N SER A 466 24.80 1.68 -9.96
CA SER A 466 25.48 1.46 -8.70
C SER A 466 24.60 0.59 -7.83
N VAL A 467 25.15 -0.52 -7.34
CA VAL A 467 24.50 -1.38 -6.36
C VAL A 467 25.33 -1.35 -5.09
N PRO A 468 24.95 -0.52 -4.10
CA PRO A 468 25.54 -0.54 -2.77
C PRO A 468 25.34 -1.89 -2.09
N ALA A 469 26.37 -2.40 -1.43
CA ALA A 469 26.34 -3.67 -0.71
C ALA A 469 25.31 -3.67 0.45
N ASP A 470 25.13 -2.52 1.10
CA ASP A 470 24.17 -2.32 2.19
C ASP A 470 22.70 -2.25 1.71
N SER A 471 22.47 -2.01 0.42
CA SER A 471 21.12 -2.05 -0.19
C SER A 471 20.60 -3.46 -0.47
N MET A 472 21.44 -4.49 -0.33
CA MET A 472 21.09 -5.86 -0.68
C MET A 472 20.42 -6.59 0.50
N GLN A 473 19.37 -7.34 0.21
CA GLN A 473 18.60 -8.08 1.21
C GLN A 473 18.83 -9.59 1.07
N PRO A 474 18.76 -10.38 2.16
CA PRO A 474 18.86 -11.82 2.05
C PRO A 474 17.67 -12.37 1.23
N ALA A 475 17.94 -13.23 0.24
CA ALA A 475 16.88 -13.85 -0.57
C ALA A 475 16.09 -14.89 0.24
N GLU A 476 16.81 -15.63 1.08
CA GLU A 476 16.25 -16.51 2.08
C GLU A 476 15.79 -15.62 3.24
N ARG A 477 14.47 -15.49 3.48
CA ARG A 477 13.83 -14.55 4.46
C ARG A 477 14.31 -14.68 5.93
N THR A 478 15.35 -15.45 6.20
CA THR A 478 16.15 -15.43 7.43
C THR A 478 17.01 -14.16 7.45
N GLY A 479 16.53 -13.12 8.15
CA GLY A 479 17.15 -11.81 8.18
C GLY A 479 18.64 -11.79 8.60
N GLY A 480 19.34 -10.70 8.27
CA GLY A 480 20.74 -10.50 8.64
C GLY A 480 21.41 -9.43 7.78
N ARG A 481 22.54 -8.89 8.25
CA ARG A 481 23.43 -8.05 7.42
C ARG A 481 24.15 -8.95 6.41
N MET A 482 24.43 -8.41 5.23
CA MET A 482 25.27 -9.08 4.26
C MET A 482 26.62 -9.46 4.90
N PRO A 483 27.14 -10.68 4.67
CA PRO A 483 28.49 -11.03 5.09
C PRO A 483 29.54 -10.06 4.52
N PRO A 484 30.76 -10.01 5.08
CA PRO A 484 31.83 -9.18 4.55
C PRO A 484 32.01 -9.39 3.05
N SER A 485 32.03 -8.31 2.28
CA SER A 485 31.96 -8.37 0.81
C SER A 485 33.13 -9.12 0.17
N GLU A 486 34.31 -9.09 0.80
CA GLU A 486 35.48 -9.88 0.42
C GLU A 486 35.27 -11.41 0.49
N SER A 487 34.25 -11.86 1.23
CA SER A 487 33.89 -13.28 1.34
C SER A 487 32.88 -13.73 0.27
N ALA A 488 32.39 -12.79 -0.56
CA ALA A 488 31.50 -13.13 -1.66
C ALA A 488 32.19 -14.12 -2.62
N ARG A 489 31.48 -15.22 -2.91
CA ARG A 489 31.97 -16.30 -3.76
C ARG A 489 31.67 -16.03 -5.23
N SER A 490 30.46 -15.56 -5.54
CA SER A 490 30.02 -15.32 -6.91
C SER A 490 29.08 -14.14 -7.01
N LEU A 491 29.10 -13.51 -8.19
CA LEU A 491 28.19 -12.45 -8.62
C LEU A 491 27.28 -13.02 -9.71
N LEU A 492 25.99 -12.72 -9.63
CA LEU A 492 25.00 -13.15 -10.61
C LEU A 492 24.10 -11.99 -11.06
N PHE A 493 23.77 -12.01 -12.34
CA PHE A 493 22.70 -11.23 -12.95
C PHE A 493 21.60 -12.20 -13.39
N VAL A 494 20.46 -12.18 -12.71
CA VAL A 494 19.41 -13.20 -12.79
C VAL A 494 18.14 -12.60 -13.36
N VAL A 495 17.62 -13.25 -14.40
CA VAL A 495 16.26 -13.05 -14.90
C VAL A 495 15.40 -14.17 -14.33
N ASP A 496 14.43 -13.82 -13.49
CA ASP A 496 13.55 -14.78 -12.83
C ASP A 496 12.09 -14.28 -12.83
N LEU A 497 11.20 -15.12 -12.32
CA LEU A 497 9.78 -14.82 -12.30
C LEU A 497 9.36 -13.71 -11.33
N VAL A 498 10.25 -13.13 -10.51
CA VAL A 498 9.90 -11.97 -9.69
C VAL A 498 9.55 -10.78 -10.60
N ASN A 499 10.32 -10.58 -11.67
CA ASN A 499 10.12 -9.48 -12.61
C ASN A 499 10.04 -9.93 -14.08
N ALA A 500 9.79 -11.22 -14.33
CA ALA A 500 9.56 -11.76 -15.66
C ALA A 500 8.38 -12.77 -15.66
N ARG A 501 7.95 -13.12 -16.87
CA ARG A 501 6.89 -14.09 -17.13
C ARG A 501 7.45 -15.37 -17.75
N PRO A 502 6.76 -16.51 -17.58
CA PRO A 502 7.07 -17.70 -18.37
C PRO A 502 7.08 -17.36 -19.88
N SER A 503 8.04 -17.92 -20.61
CA SER A 503 8.28 -17.64 -22.05
C SER A 503 8.89 -16.28 -22.38
N ASP A 504 9.17 -15.40 -21.40
CA ASP A 504 9.91 -14.18 -21.69
C ASP A 504 11.30 -14.53 -22.23
N ALA A 505 11.68 -13.88 -23.33
CA ALA A 505 12.96 -14.06 -23.98
C ALA A 505 13.57 -12.71 -24.36
N GLY A 506 14.89 -12.63 -24.37
CA GLY A 506 15.59 -11.39 -24.63
C GLY A 506 17.09 -11.49 -24.52
N HIS A 507 17.72 -10.31 -24.40
CA HIS A 507 19.12 -10.22 -24.03
C HIS A 507 19.37 -9.00 -23.16
N LEU A 508 20.36 -9.12 -22.28
CA LEU A 508 20.94 -8.02 -21.52
C LEU A 508 22.46 -8.04 -21.72
N VAL A 509 23.06 -6.84 -21.71
CA VAL A 509 24.49 -6.60 -21.91
C VAL A 509 25.05 -5.91 -20.68
#